data_AF-A0A0G0XH32-F1
#
_entry.id   AF-A0A0G0XH32-F1
#
_cell.length_a   1.000
_cell.length_b   1.000
_cell.length_c   1.000
_cell.angle_alpha   90.00
_cell.angle_beta   90.00
_cell.angle_gamma   90.00
#
_symmetry.space_group_name_H-M   'P 1'
#
loop_
_entity.id
_entity.type
_entity.pdbx_description
1 polymer ?
#
loop_
_entity_poly.entity_id
_entity_poly.type
_entity_poly.pdbx_seq_one_letter_code
_entity_poly.pdbx_strand_id
1 'polypeptide(L)'
;MAGMHFYGNPSAKLKIIGVTGTNGKTTTATLLYRITIALGHKAGLISTVENIINGEKIEATHTTPDPLSLNKLLSKMVEKDCEYVFMEVSSHALDLSAGFLPI
;
A
#
# COMPACT_ATOMS: atom_id res chain seq x y z
N MET A 1 -16.38 -0.09 -5.80
CA MET A 1 -16.92 1.15 -5.18
C MET A 1 -17.40 1.00 -3.74
N ALA A 2 -18.07 -0.10 -3.32
CA ALA A 2 -18.61 -0.23 -1.96
C ALA A 2 -17.57 -0.10 -0.82
N GLY A 3 -16.34 -0.59 -1.00
CA GLY A 3 -15.28 -0.52 0.02
C GLY A 3 -14.68 0.87 0.26
N MET A 4 -14.63 1.74 -0.75
CA MET A 4 -14.07 3.10 -0.64
C MET A 4 -14.95 4.01 0.23
N HIS A 5 -16.28 3.86 0.15
CA HIS A 5 -17.23 4.64 0.95
C HIS A 5 -17.27 4.16 2.40
N PHE A 6 -17.06 2.86 2.65
CA PHE A 6 -17.14 2.28 3.99
C PHE A 6 -16.02 2.76 4.93
N TYR A 7 -14.85 3.13 4.38
CA TYR A 7 -13.70 3.63 5.13
C TYR A 7 -13.43 5.14 4.95
N GLY A 8 -14.35 5.89 4.31
CA GLY A 8 -14.19 7.34 4.15
C GLY A 8 -13.06 7.76 3.21
N ASN A 9 -12.78 6.95 2.18
CA ASN A 9 -11.76 7.19 1.15
C ASN A 9 -10.34 7.44 1.71
N PRO A 10 -9.74 6.48 2.44
CA PRO A 10 -8.47 6.66 3.15
C PRO A 10 -7.30 6.98 2.20
N SER A 11 -7.37 6.54 0.94
CA SER A 11 -6.37 6.86 -0.07
C SER A 11 -6.27 8.34 -0.41
N ALA A 12 -7.36 9.11 -0.31
CA ALA A 12 -7.30 10.56 -0.55
C ALA A 12 -6.46 11.32 0.49
N LYS A 13 -6.11 10.67 1.61
CA LYS A 13 -5.29 11.22 2.70
C LYS A 13 -3.84 10.75 2.66
N LEU A 14 -3.49 9.88 1.71
CA LEU A 14 -2.19 9.21 1.61
C LEU A 14 -1.56 9.49 0.25
N LYS A 15 -0.25 9.69 0.20
CA LYS A 15 0.50 9.67 -1.05
C LYS A 15 0.81 8.21 -1.39
N ILE A 16 0.07 7.64 -2.32
CA ILE A 16 0.21 6.23 -2.71
C ILE A 16 1.14 6.11 -3.92
N ILE A 17 2.17 5.27 -3.81
CA ILE A 17 3.16 5.00 -4.85
C ILE A 17 3.09 3.51 -5.19
N GLY A 18 2.56 3.20 -6.37
CA GLY A 18 2.54 1.86 -6.93
C GLY A 18 3.82 1.53 -7.70
N VAL A 19 4.45 0.39 -7.41
CA VAL A 19 5.61 -0.13 -8.13
C VAL A 19 5.19 -1.38 -8.91
N THR A 20 5.23 -1.30 -10.24
CA THR A 20 4.92 -2.41 -11.14
C THR A 20 6.11 -2.79 -12.04
N GLY A 21 6.00 -3.92 -12.74
CA GLY A 21 7.03 -4.44 -13.64
C GLY A 21 7.27 -5.95 -13.48
N THR A 22 8.00 -6.55 -14.42
CA THR A 22 8.28 -8.00 -14.42
C THR A 22 9.14 -8.40 -13.22
N ASN A 23 10.17 -7.62 -12.91
CA ASN A 23 11.14 -7.88 -11.84
C ASN A 23 11.38 -6.65 -10.97
N GLY A 24 11.85 -6.86 -9.74
CA GLY A 24 12.32 -5.78 -8.86
C GLY A 24 11.26 -4.99 -8.10
N LYS A 25 9.96 -5.29 -8.27
CA LYS A 25 8.85 -4.59 -7.59
C LYS A 25 9.01 -4.53 -6.07
N THR A 26 9.14 -5.70 -5.45
CA THR A 26 9.30 -5.83 -3.99
C THR A 26 10.52 -5.05 -3.50
N THR A 27 11.67 -5.22 -4.18
CA THR A 27 12.92 -4.54 -3.84
C THR A 27 12.77 -3.03 -3.91
N THR A 28 12.24 -2.50 -5.01
CA THR A 28 12.06 -1.07 -5.22
C THR A 28 11.05 -0.48 -4.23
N ALA A 29 9.89 -1.11 -4.02
CA ALA A 29 8.90 -0.64 -3.03
C ALA A 29 9.50 -0.61 -1.61
N THR A 30 10.27 -1.63 -1.25
CA THR A 30 10.95 -1.73 0.04
C THR A 30 12.03 -0.65 0.21
N LEU A 31 12.83 -0.40 -0.83
CA LEU A 31 13.87 0.63 -0.80
C LEU A 31 13.25 2.03 -0.66
N LEU A 32 12.19 2.33 -1.43
CA LEU A 32 11.48 3.61 -1.34
C LEU A 32 10.89 3.82 0.06
N TYR A 33 10.27 2.79 0.65
CA TYR A 33 9.80 2.82 2.03
C TYR A 33 10.93 3.15 3.01
N ARG A 34 12.05 2.43 2.94
CA ARG A 34 13.19 2.62 3.86
C ARG A 34 13.81 4.01 3.75
N ILE A 35 13.96 4.54 2.54
CA ILE A 35 14.47 5.90 2.31
C ILE A 35 13.51 6.92 2.93
N THR A 36 12.21 6.75 2.73
CA THR A 36 11.18 7.66 3.25
C THR A 36 11.16 7.69 4.79
N ILE A 37 11.28 6.52 5.43
CA ILE A 37 11.45 6.41 6.88
C ILE A 37 12.75 7.09 7.33
N ALA A 38 13.86 6.87 6.62
CA ALA A 38 15.16 7.47 6.95
C ALA A 38 15.17 9.00 6.83
N LEU A 39 14.28 9.57 6.00
CA LEU A 39 14.06 11.01 5.87
C LEU A 39 13.12 11.58 6.95
N GLY A 40 12.62 10.75 7.88
CA GLY A 40 11.79 11.16 9.00
C GLY A 40 10.29 11.19 8.71
N HIS A 41 9.84 10.70 7.56
CA HIS A 41 8.42 10.60 7.24
C HIS A 41 7.81 9.31 7.79
N LYS A 42 6.51 9.36 8.13
CA LYS A 42 5.74 8.15 8.45
C LYS A 42 5.23 7.51 7.15
N ALA A 43 5.48 6.23 6.98
CA ALA A 43 5.09 5.51 5.76
C ALA A 43 4.57 4.10 6.02
N GLY A 44 3.82 3.59 5.06
CA GLY A 44 3.43 2.19 4.96
C GLY A 44 4.10 1.48 3.77
N LEU A 45 4.29 0.17 3.91
CA LEU A 45 4.70 -0.75 2.84
C LEU A 45 3.61 -1.80 2.67
N ILE A 46 3.15 -2.01 1.44
CA ILE A 46 2.28 -3.11 1.06
C ILE A 46 3.04 -3.95 0.04
N SER A 47 3.42 -5.17 0.40
CA SER A 47 4.22 -6.03 -0.47
C SER A 47 3.89 -7.50 -0.30
N THR A 48 4.37 -8.32 -1.24
CA THR A 48 4.20 -9.77 -1.20
C THR A 48 4.86 -10.43 0.01
N VAL A 49 5.95 -9.84 0.52
CA VAL A 49 6.78 -10.43 1.58
C VAL A 49 6.26 -10.02 2.95
N GLU A 50 5.96 -8.73 3.13
CA GLU A 50 5.45 -8.19 4.37
C GLU A 50 4.68 -6.89 4.13
N ASN A 51 3.70 -6.64 4.99
CA ASN A 51 3.08 -5.33 5.13
C ASN A 51 3.68 -4.64 6.34
N ILE A 52 3.99 -3.35 6.24
CA ILE A 52 4.55 -2.57 7.33
C ILE A 52 3.73 -1.29 7.47
N ILE A 53 3.40 -0.93 8.71
CA ILE A 53 2.72 0.33 9.03
C ILE A 53 3.58 1.07 10.05
N ASN A 54 4.27 2.11 9.60
CA ASN A 54 5.12 2.95 10.45
C ASN A 54 6.09 2.12 11.35
N GLY A 55 6.80 1.18 10.74
CA GLY A 55 7.73 0.27 11.42
C GLY A 55 7.10 -0.99 12.05
N GLU A 56 5.78 -1.05 12.19
CA GLU A 56 5.06 -2.24 12.71
C GLU A 56 4.80 -3.24 11.59
N LYS A 57 5.33 -4.46 11.72
CA LYS A 57 5.08 -5.54 10.75
C LYS A 57 3.69 -6.12 10.96
N ILE A 58 2.94 -6.25 9.87
CA ILE A 58 1.62 -6.89 9.81
C ILE A 58 1.76 -8.13 8.94
N GLU A 59 1.24 -9.27 9.39
CA GLU A 59 1.23 -10.49 8.58
C GLU A 59 0.53 -10.23 7.23
N ALA A 60 1.24 -10.56 6.15
CA ALA A 60 0.68 -10.54 4.80
C ALA A 60 -0.04 -11.87 4.54
N THR A 61 -1.36 -11.83 4.34
CA THR A 61 -2.14 -13.04 4.03
C THR A 61 -2.14 -13.39 2.53
N HIS A 62 -1.90 -12.42 1.64
CA HIS A 62 -1.86 -12.63 0.17
C HIS A 62 -0.92 -11.64 -0.56
N THR A 63 -0.45 -12.04 -1.75
CA THR A 63 0.45 -11.32 -2.68
C THR A 63 -0.09 -9.96 -3.15
N THR A 64 -1.41 -9.79 -3.15
CA THR A 64 -2.10 -8.51 -3.35
C THR A 64 -3.38 -8.61 -2.51
N PRO A 65 -3.56 -7.78 -1.47
CA PRO A 65 -4.77 -7.83 -0.66
C PRO A 65 -5.99 -7.55 -1.54
N ASP A 66 -7.08 -8.28 -1.30
CA ASP A 66 -8.36 -7.97 -1.94
C ASP A 66 -8.79 -6.52 -1.61
N PRO A 67 -9.73 -5.92 -2.37
CA PRO A 67 -10.08 -4.52 -2.19
C PRO A 67 -10.49 -4.15 -0.76
N LEU A 68 -11.12 -5.06 0.01
CA LEU A 68 -11.49 -4.80 1.40
C LEU A 68 -10.26 -4.80 2.31
N SER A 69 -9.39 -5.79 2.16
CA SER A 69 -8.13 -5.88 2.90
C SER A 69 -7.20 -4.68 2.62
N LEU A 70 -7.15 -4.22 1.36
CA LEU A 70 -6.39 -3.04 0.97
C LEU A 70 -6.93 -1.79 1.67
N ASN A 71 -8.25 -1.54 1.59
CA ASN A 71 -8.86 -0.38 2.25
C ASN A 71 -8.66 -0.42 3.78
N LYS A 72 -8.71 -1.60 4.40
CA LYS A 72 -8.44 -1.78 5.84
C LYS A 72 -6.99 -1.43 6.20
N LEU A 73 -6.02 -1.85 5.39
CA LEU A 73 -4.61 -1.48 5.57
C LEU A 73 -4.40 0.03 5.42
N LEU A 74 -4.99 0.64 4.39
CA LEU A 74 -4.92 2.09 4.17
C LEU A 74 -5.56 2.87 5.32
N SER A 75 -6.72 2.43 5.85
CA SER A 75 -7.33 3.03 7.04
C SER A 75 -6.40 3.01 8.25
N LYS A 76 -5.78 1.86 8.52
CA LYS A 76 -4.78 1.74 9.61
C LYS A 76 -3.56 2.64 9.40
N MET A 77 -3.13 2.82 8.15
CA MET A 77 -2.04 3.73 7.82
C MET A 77 -2.43 5.18 8.08
N VAL A 78 -3.66 5.59 7.75
CA VAL A 78 -4.21 6.91 8.13
C VAL A 78 -4.28 7.07 9.65
N GLU A 79 -4.75 6.06 10.38
CA GLU A 79 -4.83 6.06 11.86
C GLU A 79 -3.46 6.18 12.55
N LYS A 80 -2.38 5.77 11.86
CA LYS A 80 -0.99 5.87 12.35
C LYS A 80 -0.27 7.12 11.83
N ASP A 81 -1.01 8.05 11.22
CA ASP A 81 -0.52 9.27 10.57
C ASP A 81 0.55 9.02 9.49
N CYS A 82 0.48 7.89 8.77
CA CYS A 82 1.33 7.73 7.60
C CYS A 82 1.02 8.82 6.57
N GLU A 83 2.05 9.39 5.96
CA GLU A 83 1.93 10.32 4.84
C GLU A 83 2.05 9.58 3.49
N TYR A 84 2.86 8.52 3.46
CA TYR A 84 3.20 7.77 2.25
C TYR A 84 2.81 6.30 2.34
N VAL A 85 2.45 5.71 1.22
CA VAL A 85 2.28 4.26 1.07
C VAL A 85 3.01 3.79 -0.17
N PHE A 86 3.91 2.82 -0.01
CA PHE A 86 4.60 2.16 -1.10
C PHE A 86 3.97 0.79 -1.31
N MET A 87 3.47 0.53 -2.51
CA MET A 87 2.73 -0.69 -2.82
C MET A 87 3.37 -1.41 -4.00
N GLU A 88 3.67 -2.69 -3.83
CA GLU A 88 3.93 -3.58 -4.95
C GLU A 88 2.62 -3.84 -5.71
N VAL A 89 2.62 -3.61 -7.03
CA VAL A 89 1.45 -3.80 -7.89
C VAL A 89 1.77 -4.81 -8.98
N SER A 90 1.11 -5.97 -8.94
CA SER A 90 1.25 -6.97 -10.01
C SER A 90 0.59 -6.49 -11.30
N SER A 91 1.12 -6.92 -12.45
CA SER A 91 0.52 -6.60 -13.76
C SER A 91 -0.92 -7.11 -13.88
N HIS A 92 -1.22 -8.26 -13.27
CA HIS A 92 -2.58 -8.79 -13.16
C HIS A 92 -3.49 -7.90 -12.32
N ALA A 93 -2.97 -7.29 -11.24
CA ALA A 93 -3.73 -6.33 -10.45
C ALA A 93 -4.08 -5.09 -11.28
N LEU A 94 -3.17 -4.58 -12.10
CA LEU A 94 -3.45 -3.44 -12.99
C LEU A 94 -4.56 -3.74 -14.01
N ASP A 95 -4.52 -4.91 -14.63
CA ASP A 95 -5.50 -5.32 -15.64
C ASP A 95 -6.90 -5.54 -15.05
N LEU A 96 -6.97 -6.00 -13.79
CA LEU A 96 -8.21 -6.13 -13.03
C LEU A 96 -8.73 -4.78 -12.47
N SER A 97 -7.88 -3.73 -12.43
CA SER A 97 -8.04 -2.57 -11.52
C SER A 97 -8.71 -1.32 -12.06
N ALA A 98 -9.31 -1.31 -13.25
CA ALA A 98 -9.92 -0.10 -13.82
C ALA A 98 -11.01 0.59 -12.94
N GLY A 99 -11.34 0.06 -11.75
CA GLY A 99 -12.17 0.76 -10.75
C GLY A 99 -11.87 0.54 -9.25
N PHE A 100 -10.69 0.02 -8.83
CA PHE A 100 -10.45 -0.25 -7.39
C PHE A 100 -9.07 0.07 -6.82
N LEU A 101 -8.01 0.23 -7.65
CA LEU A 101 -6.71 0.64 -7.11
C LEU A 101 -6.73 2.17 -6.92
N PRO A 102 -6.38 2.67 -5.73
CA PRO A 102 -6.41 4.10 -5.44
C PRO A 102 -5.12 4.81 -5.88
N ILE A 103 -4.60 4.46 -7.05
CA ILE A 103 -3.43 5.11 -7.69
C ILE A 103 -3.88 6.13 -8.73
#